data_AF-A0A1B1M175-F1
#
_entry.id   AF-A0A1B1M175-F1
#
_cell.length_a   1.000
_cell.length_b   1.000
_cell.length_c   1.000
_cell.angle_alpha   90.00
_cell.angle_beta   90.00
_cell.angle_gamma   90.00
#
_symmetry.space_group_name_H-M   'P 1'
#
loop_
_entity.id
_entity.type
_entity.pdbx_description
1 polymer ?
#
loop_
_entity_poly.entity_id
_entity_poly.type
_entity_poly.pdbx_seq_one_letter_code
_entity_poly.pdbx_strand_id
1 'polypeptide(L)'
;MHGDFGPNNVLLDPDTFEVTAVVDWEFAHLGDPVEDLAWCEWIVRTHHPEHRIALGYFFRAYGGEVPPWRVRRTAMLTRCEELRQFCDRWEPNGPGVRLWQGRAAATADWQE
;
A
#
# COMPACT_ATOMS: atom_id res chain seq x y z
N MET A 1 -0.80 10.92 7.06
CA MET A 1 -0.80 9.58 6.45
C MET A 1 -0.73 8.54 7.55
N HIS A 2 -1.43 7.42 7.36
CA HIS A 2 -1.35 6.22 8.19
C HIS A 2 0.02 5.55 8.05
N GLY A 3 0.57 5.51 6.82
CA GLY A 3 1.87 4.92 6.53
C GLY A 3 1.86 3.40 6.31
N ASP A 4 0.73 2.76 6.56
CA ASP A 4 0.47 1.35 6.24
C ASP A 4 -1.03 1.11 5.97
N PHE A 5 -1.69 2.08 5.31
CA PHE A 5 -3.13 1.94 5.09
C PHE A 5 -3.44 0.84 4.09
N GLY A 6 -4.33 -0.08 4.45
CA GLY A 6 -4.79 -1.18 3.60
C GLY A 6 -5.89 -2.00 4.26
N PRO A 7 -6.50 -2.95 3.53
CA PRO A 7 -7.59 -3.78 4.05
C PRO A 7 -7.23 -4.55 5.33
N ASN A 8 -5.95 -4.89 5.52
CA ASN A 8 -5.44 -5.57 6.71
C ASN A 8 -5.51 -4.73 7.99
N ASN A 9 -5.61 -3.40 7.89
CA ASN A 9 -5.61 -2.47 9.02
C ASN A 9 -6.98 -1.81 9.24
N VAL A 10 -8.04 -2.42 8.70
CA VAL A 10 -9.43 -1.97 8.87
C VAL A 10 -10.23 -3.04 9.61
N LEU A 11 -10.95 -2.65 10.65
CA LEU A 11 -11.92 -3.50 11.33
C LEU A 11 -13.31 -3.28 10.73
N LEU A 12 -14.03 -4.37 10.49
CA LEU A 12 -15.39 -4.38 9.95
C LEU A 12 -16.33 -4.98 10.98
N ASP A 13 -17.55 -4.43 11.05
CA ASP A 13 -18.66 -5.12 11.69
C ASP A 13 -18.97 -6.43 10.92
N PRO A 14 -19.09 -7.59 11.59
CA PRO A 14 -19.26 -8.87 10.90
C PRO A 14 -20.64 -9.05 10.25
N ASP A 15 -21.65 -8.31 10.69
CA ASP A 15 -23.03 -8.42 10.19
C ASP A 15 -23.31 -7.37 9.09
N THR A 16 -22.82 -6.14 9.27
CA THR A 16 -23.10 -5.02 8.35
C THR A 16 -21.96 -4.73 7.38
N PHE A 17 -20.75 -5.22 7.65
CA PHE A 17 -19.51 -4.86 6.95
C PHE A 17 -19.17 -3.36 6.98
N GLU A 18 -19.77 -2.60 7.90
CA GLU A 18 -19.39 -1.21 8.12
C GLU A 18 -18.00 -1.12 8.75
N VAL A 19 -17.22 -0.11 8.34
CA VAL A 19 -15.92 0.17 8.94
C VAL A 19 -16.12 0.67 10.37
N THR A 20 -15.55 -0.05 11.34
CA THR A 20 -15.65 0.28 12.77
C THR A 20 -14.37 0.94 13.30
N ALA A 21 -13.21 0.62 12.72
CA ALA A 21 -11.94 1.24 13.10
C ALA A 21 -10.88 1.13 11.99
N VAL A 22 -9.90 2.03 12.07
CA VAL A 22 -8.59 1.93 11.41
C VAL A 22 -7.54 1.79 12.51
N VAL A 23 -6.70 0.76 12.43
CA VAL A 23 -5.76 0.38 13.49
C VAL A 23 -4.33 0.38 12.96
N ASP A 24 -3.35 0.24 13.87
CA ASP A 24 -1.92 0.12 13.54
C ASP A 24 -1.25 1.40 13.00
N TRP A 25 -1.27 2.45 13.83
CA TRP A 25 -0.77 3.79 13.50
C TRP A 25 0.74 3.98 13.74
N GLU A 26 1.54 2.91 13.87
CA GLU A 26 2.96 3.05 14.24
C GLU A 26 3.83 3.72 13.16
N PHE A 27 3.37 3.70 11.90
CA PHE A 27 4.00 4.41 10.78
C PHE A 27 3.35 5.75 10.43
N ALA A 28 2.49 6.28 11.29
CA ALA A 28 1.80 7.54 11.01
C ALA A 28 2.76 8.73 10.90
N HIS A 29 2.58 9.54 9.86
CA HIS A 29 3.42 10.72 9.61
C HIS A 29 2.72 11.76 8.73
N LEU A 30 3.30 12.96 8.61
CA LEU A 30 2.88 13.97 7.64
C LEU A 30 3.43 13.59 6.26
N GLY A 31 2.56 13.56 5.25
CA GLY A 31 2.90 13.11 3.89
C GLY A 31 1.80 13.43 2.89
N ASP A 32 2.02 13.07 1.63
CA ASP A 32 1.05 13.28 0.54
C ASP A 32 -0.06 12.22 0.62
N PRO A 33 -1.36 12.61 0.53
CA PRO A 33 -2.49 11.67 0.50
C PRO A 33 -2.36 10.49 -0.47
N VAL A 34 -1.58 10.64 -1.57
CA VAL A 34 -1.33 9.55 -2.52
C VAL A 34 -0.61 8.36 -1.91
N GLU A 35 0.15 8.53 -0.82
CA GLU A 35 0.94 7.46 -0.20
C GLU A 35 0.05 6.32 0.30
N ASP A 36 -0.96 6.61 1.12
CA ASP A 36 -1.89 5.59 1.64
C ASP A 36 -2.80 5.01 0.54
N LEU A 37 -3.18 5.85 -0.44
CA LEU A 37 -4.01 5.41 -1.57
C LEU A 37 -3.25 4.42 -2.46
N ALA A 38 -1.99 4.73 -2.78
CA ALA A 38 -1.11 3.86 -3.55
C ALA A 38 -0.71 2.60 -2.77
N TRP A 39 -0.52 2.72 -1.45
CA TRP A 39 -0.15 1.57 -0.61
C TRP A 39 -1.28 0.55 -0.48
N CYS A 40 -2.52 1.01 -0.29
CA CYS A 40 -3.70 0.14 -0.32
C CYS A 40 -3.82 -0.60 -1.67
N GLU A 41 -3.62 0.11 -2.79
CA GLU A 41 -3.57 -0.52 -4.12
C GLU A 41 -2.45 -1.58 -4.22
N TRP A 42 -1.26 -1.27 -3.71
CA TRP A 42 -0.12 -2.18 -3.72
C TRP A 42 -0.41 -3.46 -2.92
N ILE A 43 -0.97 -3.34 -1.71
CA ILE A 43 -1.35 -4.48 -0.85
C ILE A 43 -2.30 -5.41 -1.60
N VAL A 44 -3.35 -4.86 -2.22
CA VAL A 44 -4.31 -5.66 -3.00
C VAL A 44 -3.61 -6.34 -4.18
N ARG A 45 -2.81 -5.60 -4.97
CA ARG A 45 -2.11 -6.19 -6.14
C ARG A 45 -1.13 -7.29 -5.76
N THR A 46 -0.47 -7.19 -4.61
CA THR A 46 0.54 -8.16 -4.16
C THR A 46 -0.06 -9.37 -3.45
N HIS A 47 -1.04 -9.16 -2.57
CA HIS A 47 -1.55 -10.22 -1.68
C HIS A 47 -2.93 -10.76 -2.10
N HIS A 48 -3.68 -9.99 -2.88
CA HIS A 48 -5.05 -10.29 -3.31
C HIS A 48 -5.28 -9.95 -4.80
N PRO A 49 -4.42 -10.41 -5.73
CA PRO A 49 -4.49 -10.00 -7.14
C PRO A 49 -5.84 -10.30 -7.80
N GLU A 50 -6.55 -11.34 -7.34
CA GLU A 50 -7.92 -11.69 -7.74
C GLU A 50 -8.94 -10.59 -7.44
N HIS A 51 -8.64 -9.71 -6.48
CA HIS A 51 -9.51 -8.61 -6.05
C HIS A 51 -9.11 -7.25 -6.63
N ARG A 52 -8.17 -7.20 -7.60
CA ARG A 52 -7.75 -5.93 -8.23
C ARG A 52 -8.89 -5.09 -8.79
N ILE A 53 -9.96 -5.73 -9.30
CA ILE A 53 -11.15 -5.03 -9.81
C ILE A 53 -11.83 -4.21 -8.68
N ALA A 54 -11.73 -4.67 -7.42
CA ALA A 54 -12.34 -4.00 -6.28
C ALA A 54 -11.71 -2.62 -5.99
N LEU A 55 -10.48 -2.37 -6.44
CA LEU A 55 -9.82 -1.06 -6.30
C LEU A 55 -10.60 0.07 -6.96
N GLY A 56 -11.39 -0.23 -7.99
CA GLY A 56 -12.30 0.76 -8.57
C GLY A 56 -13.34 1.29 -7.58
N TYR A 57 -13.83 0.46 -6.65
CA TYR A 57 -14.74 0.92 -5.59
C TYR A 57 -13.99 1.78 -4.58
N PHE A 58 -12.79 1.36 -4.18
CA PHE A 58 -11.95 2.12 -3.26
C PHE A 58 -11.65 3.53 -3.79
N PHE A 59 -11.21 3.63 -5.05
CA PHE A 59 -10.93 4.91 -5.69
C PHE A 59 -12.16 5.81 -5.83
N ARG A 60 -13.33 5.25 -6.13
CA ARG A 60 -14.58 6.03 -6.16
C ARG A 60 -14.97 6.53 -4.77
N ALA A 61 -14.81 5.69 -3.75
CA ALA A 61 -15.15 6.04 -2.36
C ALA A 61 -14.22 7.10 -1.77
N TYR A 62 -12.99 7.22 -2.27
CA TYR A 62 -12.04 8.26 -1.87
C TYR A 62 -12.58 9.69 -2.13
N GLY A 63 -13.48 9.85 -3.10
CA GLY A 63 -14.23 11.09 -3.34
C GLY A 63 -13.46 12.23 -4.02
N GLY A 64 -12.14 12.12 -4.15
CA GLY A 64 -11.28 13.06 -4.89
C GLY A 64 -10.89 12.56 -6.29
N GLU A 65 -10.17 13.39 -7.03
CA GLU A 65 -9.49 12.95 -8.25
C GLU A 65 -8.46 11.87 -7.88
N VAL A 66 -8.57 10.71 -8.52
CA VAL A 66 -7.62 9.61 -8.32
C VAL A 66 -6.31 10.03 -8.98
N PRO A 67 -5.19 10.13 -8.24
CA PRO A 67 -3.92 10.53 -8.81
C PRO A 67 -3.55 9.65 -10.00
N PRO A 68 -2.95 10.16 -11.09
CA PRO A 68 -2.63 9.36 -12.26
C PRO A 68 -1.78 8.13 -11.93
N TRP A 69 -1.91 7.04 -12.70
CA TRP A 69 -1.18 5.78 -12.48
C TRP A 69 0.31 5.97 -12.20
N ARG A 70 0.97 6.80 -13.00
CA ARG A 70 2.41 7.08 -12.84
C ARG A 70 2.74 7.60 -11.44
N VAL A 71 1.89 8.45 -10.88
CA VAL A 71 2.08 9.03 -9.54
C VAL A 71 1.91 7.94 -8.49
N ARG A 72 0.84 7.15 -8.57
CA ARG A 72 0.58 6.06 -7.63
C ARG A 72 1.69 5.01 -7.67
N ARG A 73 2.09 4.55 -8.86
CA ARG A 73 3.20 3.59 -9.02
C ARG A 73 4.52 4.14 -8.48
N THR A 74 4.81 5.42 -8.69
CA THR A 74 5.99 6.05 -8.09
C THR A 74 5.92 6.03 -6.56
N ALA A 75 4.76 6.34 -5.95
CA ALA A 75 4.59 6.25 -4.50
C ALA A 75 4.80 4.81 -3.98
N MET A 76 4.28 3.78 -4.68
CA MET A 76 4.50 2.37 -4.32
C MET A 76 5.98 1.99 -4.37
N LEU A 77 6.70 2.43 -5.41
CA LEU A 77 8.13 2.16 -5.57
C LEU A 77 8.96 2.85 -4.48
N THR A 78 8.63 4.10 -4.14
CA THR A 78 9.23 4.81 -3.02
C THR A 78 9.02 4.02 -1.72
N ARG A 79 7.80 3.57 -1.44
CA ARG A 79 7.49 2.80 -0.23
C ARG A 79 8.23 1.46 -0.19
N CYS A 80 8.36 0.77 -1.33
CA CYS A 80 9.18 -0.45 -1.42
C CYS A 80 10.66 -0.18 -1.06
N GLU A 81 11.21 0.95 -1.51
CA GLU A 81 12.58 1.35 -1.20
C GLU A 81 12.76 1.71 0.28
N GLU A 82 11.80 2.41 0.89
CA GLU A 82 11.81 2.71 2.32
C GLU A 82 11.82 1.43 3.17
N LEU A 83 10.98 0.44 2.80
CA LEU A 83 10.91 -0.83 3.51
C LEU A 83 12.15 -1.69 3.26
N ARG A 84 12.75 -1.61 2.06
CA ARG A 84 14.06 -2.20 1.79
C ARG A 84 15.13 -1.62 2.71
N GLN A 85 15.22 -0.29 2.80
CA GLN A 85 16.16 0.41 3.68
C GLN A 85 15.90 0.07 5.15
N PHE A 86 14.64 -0.02 5.56
CA PHE A 86 14.26 -0.45 6.90
C PHE A 86 14.83 -1.83 7.22
N CYS A 87 14.61 -2.83 6.35
CA CYS A 87 15.18 -4.16 6.52
C CYS A 87 16.72 -4.15 6.55
N ASP A 88 17.35 -3.34 5.70
CA ASP A 88 18.81 -3.24 5.59
C ASP A 88 19.44 -2.70 6.89
N ARG A 89 18.74 -1.87 7.67
CA ARG A 89 19.21 -1.41 8.98
C ARG A 89 19.29 -2.53 10.02
N TRP A 90 18.45 -3.56 9.91
CA TRP A 90 18.40 -4.68 10.85
C TRP A 90 19.33 -5.82 10.43
N GLU A 91 19.28 -6.19 9.15
CA GLU A 91 20.10 -7.24 8.56
C GLU A 91 20.57 -6.79 7.17
N PRO A 92 21.75 -6.16 7.08
CA PRO A 92 22.28 -5.65 5.81
C PRO A 92 22.39 -6.75 4.76
N ASN A 93 21.85 -6.51 3.56
CA ASN A 93 21.75 -7.50 2.48
C ASN A 93 21.02 -8.80 2.85
N GLY A 94 20.23 -8.81 3.94
CA GLY A 94 19.48 -9.96 4.43
C GLY A 94 18.31 -10.39 3.53
N PRO A 95 17.57 -11.44 3.92
CA PRO A 95 16.39 -11.91 3.18
C PRO A 95 15.33 -10.81 2.97
N GLY A 96 15.12 -9.93 3.96
CA GLY A 96 14.17 -8.83 3.86
C GLY A 96 14.54 -7.82 2.77
N VAL A 97 15.82 -7.51 2.62
CA VAL A 97 16.32 -6.62 1.55
C VAL A 97 16.03 -7.22 0.18
N ARG A 98 16.33 -8.52 -0.01
CA ARG A 98 16.08 -9.23 -1.27
C ARG A 98 14.58 -9.32 -1.59
N LEU A 99 13.75 -9.55 -0.58
CA LEU A 99 12.29 -9.57 -0.73
C LEU A 99 11.77 -8.23 -1.27
N TRP A 100 12.19 -7.11 -0.67
CA TRP A 100 11.74 -5.78 -1.10
C TRP A 100 12.31 -5.36 -2.45
N GLN A 101 13.52 -5.78 -2.81
CA GLN A 101 14.06 -5.62 -4.17
C GLN A 101 13.19 -6.35 -5.20
N GLY A 102 12.82 -7.61 -4.93
CA GLY A 102 11.93 -8.38 -5.81
C GLY A 102 10.54 -7.76 -5.95
N ARG A 103 9.98 -7.28 -4.84
CA ARG A 103 8.70 -6.55 -4.81
C ARG A 103 8.77 -5.26 -5.64
N ALA A 104 9.81 -4.46 -5.46
CA ALA A 104 10.02 -3.23 -6.24
C ALA A 104 10.13 -3.52 -7.75
N ALA A 105 10.89 -4.56 -8.13
CA ALA A 105 11.01 -4.97 -9.53
C ALA A 105 9.65 -5.38 -10.13
N ALA A 106 8.89 -6.23 -9.42
CA ALA A 106 7.55 -6.62 -9.85
C ALA A 106 6.59 -5.42 -9.97
N THR A 107 6.65 -4.48 -9.02
CA THR A 107 5.84 -3.24 -9.05
C THR A 107 6.22 -2.32 -10.20
N ALA A 108 7.50 -2.26 -10.60
CA ALA A 108 7.94 -1.46 -11.75
C ALA A 108 7.33 -1.97 -13.07
N ASP A 109 7.16 -3.29 -13.19
CA ASP A 109 6.60 -3.95 -14.37
C ASP A 109 5.07 -3.93 -14.43
N TRP A 110 4.40 -3.51 -13.35
CA TRP A 110 2.95 -3.41 -13.35
C TRP A 110 2.45 -2.37 -14.36
N GLN A 111 1.33 -2.74 -14.98
CA GLN A 111 0.47 -1.88 -15.76
C GLN A 111 -0.78 -1.54 -14.93
N GLU A 112 -1.40 -0.39 -15.22
CA GLU A 112 -2.62 0.06 -14.53
C GLU A 112 -3.76 -0.94 -14.64
#